data_AF-A0A7S0BM62-F1
#
_entry.id   AF-A0A7S0BM62-F1
#
_cell.length_a   1.000
_cell.length_b   1.000
_cell.length_c   1.000
_cell.angle_alpha   90.00
_cell.angle_beta   90.00
_cell.angle_gamma   90.00
#
_symmetry.space_group_name_H-M   'P 1'
#
loop_
_entity.id
_entity.type
_entity.pdbx_description
1 polymer ?
#
loop_
_entity_poly.entity_id
_entity_poly.type
_entity_poly.pdbx_seq_one_letter_code
_entity_poly.pdbx_strand_id
1 'polypeptide(L)'
;GLKGATFSLEALKVIWIGKVVMKALGFVPGASVNTGGITRTAKGVSGSMIRRPNGRCSVVAKVFTNPWSVSSAELGSQLFALSLFPYLAFLRSIGREETDCPPLAVRGFQFLLVFVAATIPAGIYAKVAYNDILANVDWLHGGAESFLTITNLIILLGFKDNIDGSNKKESRNLLAKSALGASLLAWAALVFLGSPITPAHAQPGNALSVLTWIIHVSSLIEWLVVMDIIWDRAQLTGNEKWKGLTWGMIPLHTSGLLACTFHLFFNAPVLDPLVTMQAALTCIGNTTMWYAARRIPDGRANEETRKAVSSRDNDETGIRPIENSGSSATEDLIKVGVVSVVASLFLHYGTLFFDFPFEPTLPLAMAFVFVPTAANVSKWVLRSRSS
;
A
#
# COMPACT_ATOMS: atom_id res chain seq x y z
N GLY A 1 10.22 11.60 -47.27
CA GLY A 1 9.85 10.42 -46.47
C GLY A 1 10.00 10.75 -45.01
N LEU A 2 8.90 10.85 -44.28
CA LEU A 2 8.84 10.99 -42.83
C LEU A 2 7.51 10.34 -42.38
N LYS A 3 7.55 9.02 -42.12
CA LYS A 3 6.57 8.31 -41.29
C LYS A 3 7.24 8.21 -39.92
N GLY A 4 6.68 8.61 -38.79
CA GLY A 4 5.30 8.74 -38.38
C GLY A 4 5.31 8.23 -36.95
N ALA A 5 5.54 9.13 -35.99
CA ALA A 5 5.59 8.81 -34.58
C ALA A 5 4.19 8.45 -34.09
N THR A 6 3.92 7.16 -33.94
CA THR A 6 2.73 6.66 -33.23
C THR A 6 2.94 6.85 -31.73
N PHE A 7 2.77 8.09 -31.26
CA PHE A 7 2.52 8.36 -29.85
C PHE A 7 1.21 7.63 -29.47
N SER A 8 1.34 6.50 -28.77
CA SER A 8 0.21 5.66 -28.37
C SER A 8 -0.79 6.46 -27.54
N LEU A 9 -2.09 6.37 -27.91
CA LEU A 9 -3.22 6.98 -27.20
C LEU A 9 -3.20 6.68 -25.69
N GLU A 10 -2.62 5.55 -25.29
CA GLU A 10 -2.52 5.11 -23.89
C GLU A 10 -1.55 5.99 -23.08
N ALA A 11 -0.46 6.49 -23.69
CA ALA A 11 0.44 7.42 -23.03
C ALA A 11 -0.25 8.77 -22.75
N LEU A 12 -1.13 9.20 -23.66
CA LEU A 12 -1.93 10.41 -23.49
C LEU A 12 -3.00 10.25 -22.41
N LYS A 13 -3.61 9.07 -22.29
CA LYS A 13 -4.57 8.75 -21.21
C LYS A 13 -3.92 8.77 -19.83
N VAL A 14 -2.73 8.19 -19.68
CA VAL A 14 -1.97 8.21 -18.42
C VAL A 14 -1.53 9.62 -18.03
N ILE A 15 -1.09 10.44 -19.00
CA ILE A 15 -0.75 11.85 -18.77
C ILE A 15 -2.00 12.67 -18.39
N TRP A 16 -3.15 12.38 -19.02
CA TRP A 16 -4.41 13.06 -18.72
C TRP A 16 -4.93 12.72 -17.32
N ILE A 17 -4.91 11.45 -16.93
CA ILE A 17 -5.25 11.02 -15.56
C ILE A 17 -4.31 11.68 -14.55
N GLY A 18 -3.00 11.69 -14.83
CA GLY A 18 -2.02 12.40 -13.99
C GLY A 18 -2.32 13.89 -13.84
N LYS A 19 -2.72 14.58 -14.92
CA LYS A 19 -3.11 16.00 -14.87
C LYS A 19 -4.42 16.24 -14.10
N VAL A 20 -5.40 15.34 -14.21
CA VAL A 20 -6.66 15.41 -13.47
C VAL A 20 -6.40 15.23 -11.97
N VAL A 21 -5.57 14.25 -11.60
CA VAL A 21 -5.16 14.00 -10.20
C VAL A 21 -4.37 15.18 -9.64
N MET A 22 -3.40 15.73 -10.38
CA MET A 22 -2.63 16.92 -9.95
C MET A 22 -3.51 18.16 -9.75
N LYS A 23 -4.55 18.33 -10.58
CA LYS A 23 -5.52 19.43 -10.45
C LYS A 23 -6.46 19.23 -9.26
N ALA A 24 -6.86 17.99 -8.96
CA ALA A 24 -7.64 17.64 -7.77
C ALA A 24 -6.84 17.80 -6.46
N LEU A 25 -5.52 17.60 -6.51
CA LEU A 25 -4.59 17.82 -5.39
C LEU A 25 -4.15 19.29 -5.21
N GLY A 26 -4.78 20.24 -5.91
CA GLY A 26 -4.52 21.68 -5.73
C GLY A 26 -3.23 22.22 -6.35
N PHE A 27 -2.54 21.44 -7.18
CA PHE A 27 -1.32 21.88 -7.87
C PHE A 27 -1.70 22.67 -9.15
N VAL A 28 -1.82 23.99 -9.05
CA VAL A 28 -1.88 24.89 -10.21
C VAL A 28 -0.46 25.37 -10.52
N PRO A 29 0.16 25.02 -11.66
CA PRO A 29 1.43 25.61 -12.05
C PRO A 29 1.20 27.05 -12.49
N GLY A 30 1.73 28.01 -11.73
CA GLY A 30 1.78 29.42 -12.11
C GLY A 30 0.62 30.27 -11.58
N ALA A 31 0.63 30.55 -10.28
CA ALA A 31 0.02 31.76 -9.74
C ALA A 31 1.13 32.62 -9.12
N SER A 32 1.49 33.69 -9.81
CA SER A 32 2.36 34.75 -9.31
C SER A 32 1.72 35.34 -8.05
N VAL A 33 2.46 35.32 -6.94
CA VAL A 33 2.06 35.95 -5.68
C VAL A 33 2.03 37.45 -5.89
N ASN A 34 0.83 38.01 -6.02
CA ASN A 34 0.61 39.44 -6.11
C ASN A 34 0.78 40.04 -4.71
N THR A 35 1.96 40.61 -4.43
CA THR A 35 2.21 41.42 -3.24
C THR A 35 1.47 42.75 -3.37
N GLY A 36 0.21 42.76 -2.95
CA GLY A 36 -0.57 43.98 -2.77
C GLY A 36 0.05 44.86 -1.69
N GLY A 37 0.56 46.03 -2.10
CA GLY A 37 1.14 47.03 -1.23
C GLY A 37 0.11 47.58 -0.23
N ILE A 38 0.51 47.61 1.04
CA ILE A 38 -0.20 48.36 2.08
C ILE A 38 0.27 49.82 1.96
N THR A 39 -0.57 50.65 1.36
CA THR A 39 -0.45 52.10 1.36
C THR A 39 -0.80 52.65 2.75
N ARG A 40 0.17 53.33 3.36
CA ARG A 40 0.00 54.21 4.52
C ARG A 40 -1.05 55.28 4.22
N THR A 41 -2.09 55.37 5.04
CA THR A 41 -2.86 56.60 5.22
C THR A 41 -2.72 57.06 6.67
N ALA A 42 -1.92 58.11 6.86
CA ALA A 42 -1.89 58.90 8.07
C ALA A 42 -2.96 60.00 7.94
N LYS A 43 -3.89 60.09 8.89
CA LYS A 43 -4.57 61.34 9.27
C LYS A 43 -5.09 61.20 10.69
N GLY A 44 -4.67 62.12 11.55
CA GLY A 44 -4.81 62.05 12.99
C GLY A 44 -6.17 62.50 13.53
N VAL A 45 -6.37 62.18 14.81
CA VAL A 45 -7.28 62.86 15.72
C VAL A 45 -6.54 62.98 17.07
N SER A 46 -6.67 64.16 17.65
CA SER A 46 -6.02 64.66 18.86
C SER A 46 -6.71 64.17 20.14
N GLY A 47 -5.91 63.98 21.20
CA GLY A 47 -6.31 64.27 22.59
C GLY A 47 -6.90 63.13 23.42
N SER A 48 -6.09 62.53 24.30
CA SER A 48 -6.31 62.59 25.76
C SER A 48 -5.21 61.81 26.50
N MET A 49 -4.65 62.46 27.49
CA MET A 49 -3.50 62.09 28.30
C MET A 49 -3.97 61.25 29.50
N ILE A 50 -3.60 59.97 29.58
CA ILE A 50 -3.70 59.18 30.84
C ILE A 50 -2.45 58.30 31.03
N ARG A 51 -1.65 58.74 32.02
CA ARG A 51 -0.71 58.05 32.93
C ARG A 51 0.02 56.77 32.48
N ARG A 52 1.35 56.85 32.46
CA ARG A 52 2.28 55.72 32.56
C ARG A 52 2.33 55.14 33.99
N PRO A 53 2.57 53.83 34.13
CA PRO A 53 3.45 53.35 35.19
C PRO A 53 4.68 52.63 34.63
N ASN A 54 5.80 52.80 35.34
CA ASN A 54 7.08 52.14 35.11
C ASN A 54 6.95 50.61 35.09
N GLY A 55 7.50 49.99 34.03
CA GLY A 55 7.70 48.55 33.93
C GLY A 55 8.92 48.28 33.05
N ARG A 56 9.81 47.42 33.53
CA ARG A 56 11.13 47.09 33.01
C ARG A 56 11.14 46.65 31.54
N CYS A 57 12.30 46.83 30.90
CA CYS A 57 12.68 46.28 29.61
C CYS A 57 12.22 44.83 29.37
N SER A 58 11.66 44.56 28.19
CA SER A 58 12.06 43.38 27.40
C SER A 58 11.92 43.72 25.91
N VAL A 59 13.04 44.15 25.32
CA VAL A 59 13.26 44.06 23.88
C VAL A 59 13.33 42.57 23.54
N VAL A 60 12.60 42.16 22.49
CA VAL A 60 12.61 40.84 21.83
C VAL A 60 11.90 39.69 22.55
N ALA A 61 10.70 39.38 22.08
CA ALA A 61 10.36 38.01 21.69
C ALA A 61 9.77 38.07 20.28
N LYS A 62 10.65 38.13 19.28
CA LYS A 62 10.28 37.63 17.95
C LYS A 62 9.85 36.19 18.19
N VAL A 63 8.55 35.94 18.08
CA VAL A 63 8.01 34.58 17.96
C VAL A 63 8.74 33.96 16.78
N PHE A 64 9.73 33.12 17.06
CA PHE A 64 10.34 32.27 16.07
C PHE A 64 9.26 31.26 15.69
N THR A 65 8.39 31.62 14.74
CA THR A 65 7.56 30.66 14.04
C THR A 65 8.53 29.68 13.39
N ASN A 66 8.58 28.44 13.88
CA ASN A 66 9.43 27.42 13.29
C ASN A 66 8.95 27.21 11.84
N PRO A 67 9.73 27.58 10.81
CA PRO A 67 9.30 27.47 9.43
C PRO A 67 9.12 26.01 8.97
N TRP A 68 9.51 25.06 9.81
CA TRP A 68 9.39 23.61 9.61
C TRP A 68 8.31 22.96 10.48
N SER A 69 7.44 23.73 11.16
CA SER A 69 6.33 23.15 11.92
C SER A 69 5.23 22.66 10.97
N VAL A 70 5.37 21.43 10.47
CA VAL A 70 4.31 20.70 9.79
C VAL A 70 3.65 19.73 10.78
N SER A 71 2.32 19.58 10.71
CA SER A 71 1.64 18.53 11.48
C SER A 71 1.93 17.16 10.86
N SER A 72 1.90 16.11 11.68
CA SER A 72 2.03 14.71 11.22
C SER A 72 1.03 14.38 10.11
N ALA A 73 -0.22 14.85 10.26
CA ALA A 73 -1.29 14.66 9.29
C ALA A 73 -1.01 15.35 7.94
N GLU A 74 -0.52 16.60 7.96
CA GLU A 74 -0.17 17.35 6.75
C GLU A 74 1.06 16.73 6.05
N LEU A 75 2.06 16.30 6.83
CA LEU A 75 3.22 15.62 6.27
C LEU A 75 2.82 14.27 5.64
N GLY A 76 1.90 13.53 6.27
CA GLY A 76 1.38 12.28 5.73
C GLY A 76 0.68 12.45 4.39
N SER A 77 -0.22 13.43 4.28
CA SER A 77 -0.95 13.70 3.02
C SER A 77 0.00 14.11 1.88
N GLN A 78 0.99 14.96 2.16
CA GLN A 78 2.00 15.39 1.20
C GLN A 78 2.89 14.23 0.74
N LEU A 79 3.30 13.35 1.66
CA LEU A 79 4.10 12.17 1.31
C LEU A 79 3.31 11.16 0.47
N PHE A 80 2.02 10.95 0.73
CA PHE A 80 1.17 10.12 -0.13
C PHE A 80 1.04 10.72 -1.53
N ALA A 81 0.80 12.02 -1.64
CA ALA A 81 0.75 12.71 -2.94
C ALA A 81 2.10 12.61 -3.67
N LEU A 82 3.22 12.81 -2.96
CA LEU A 82 4.57 12.69 -3.51
C LEU A 82 4.86 11.25 -3.97
N SER A 83 4.35 10.23 -3.28
CA SER A 83 4.56 8.83 -3.61
C SER A 83 4.01 8.42 -4.97
N LEU A 84 3.08 9.22 -5.55
CA LEU A 84 2.54 8.99 -6.89
C LEU A 84 3.60 9.14 -7.98
N PHE A 85 4.55 10.08 -7.84
CA PHE A 85 5.62 10.29 -8.82
C PHE A 85 6.50 9.05 -9.04
N PRO A 86 7.12 8.46 -8.00
CA PRO A 86 7.87 7.23 -8.17
C PRO A 86 6.97 6.05 -8.58
N TYR A 87 5.69 6.02 -8.18
CA TYR A 87 4.77 4.97 -8.63
C TYR A 87 4.52 4.99 -10.14
N LEU A 88 4.25 6.17 -10.72
CA LEU A 88 4.11 6.32 -12.17
C LEU A 88 5.40 5.95 -12.92
N ALA A 89 6.56 6.27 -12.33
CA ALA A 89 7.85 5.88 -12.88
C ALA A 89 8.08 4.36 -12.82
N PHE A 90 7.61 3.70 -11.75
CA PHE A 90 7.54 2.25 -11.64
C PHE A 90 6.65 1.65 -12.74
N LEU A 91 5.41 2.12 -12.90
CA LEU A 91 4.48 1.65 -13.94
C LEU A 91 5.10 1.74 -15.34
N ARG A 92 5.75 2.87 -15.64
CA ARG A 92 6.47 3.04 -16.92
C ARG A 92 7.62 2.06 -17.08
N SER A 93 8.27 1.65 -16.00
CA SER A 93 9.44 0.77 -16.05
C SER A 93 9.03 -0.70 -16.15
N ILE A 94 8.04 -1.13 -15.37
CA ILE A 94 7.53 -2.51 -15.38
C ILE A 94 6.71 -2.82 -16.65
N GLY A 95 6.04 -1.82 -17.23
CA GLY A 95 5.25 -1.95 -18.46
C GLY A 95 6.06 -1.90 -19.76
N ARG A 96 7.39 -1.92 -19.67
CA ARG A 96 8.29 -2.01 -20.82
C ARG A 96 8.27 -3.42 -21.41
N GLU A 97 8.26 -3.52 -22.74
CA GLU A 97 8.30 -4.82 -23.44
C GLU A 97 9.55 -5.64 -23.05
N GLU A 98 10.69 -4.98 -22.79
CA GLU A 98 11.93 -5.66 -22.42
C GLU A 98 11.91 -6.27 -21.01
N THR A 99 10.97 -5.86 -20.16
CA THR A 99 10.80 -6.41 -18.81
C THR A 99 10.13 -7.79 -18.87
N ASP A 100 9.40 -8.08 -19.95
CA ASP A 100 8.61 -9.31 -20.10
C ASP A 100 7.69 -9.55 -18.89
N CYS A 101 7.06 -8.49 -18.37
CA CYS A 101 6.09 -8.61 -17.29
C CYS A 101 4.72 -9.03 -17.87
N PRO A 102 4.01 -10.00 -17.27
CA PRO A 102 2.68 -10.38 -17.72
C PRO A 102 1.73 -9.19 -17.87
N PRO A 103 1.04 -9.02 -19.02
CA PRO A 103 0.18 -7.87 -19.25
C PRO A 103 -0.92 -7.69 -18.20
N LEU A 104 -1.47 -8.80 -17.68
CA LEU A 104 -2.48 -8.77 -16.63
C LEU A 104 -1.90 -8.23 -15.31
N ALA A 105 -0.66 -8.59 -14.95
CA ALA A 105 0.00 -8.06 -13.76
C ALA A 105 0.27 -6.55 -13.89
N VAL A 106 0.71 -6.10 -15.08
CA VAL A 106 0.89 -4.67 -15.38
C VAL A 106 -0.44 -3.91 -15.25
N ARG A 107 -1.55 -4.47 -15.78
CA ARG A 107 -2.89 -3.90 -15.60
C ARG A 107 -3.31 -3.85 -14.13
N GLY A 108 -2.97 -4.86 -13.34
CA GLY A 108 -3.19 -4.86 -11.90
C GLY A 108 -2.47 -3.70 -11.21
N PHE A 109 -1.18 -3.51 -11.48
CA PHE A 109 -0.46 -2.33 -10.98
C PHE A 109 -1.09 -1.01 -11.46
N GLN A 110 -1.55 -0.92 -12.71
CA GLN A 110 -2.26 0.28 -13.18
C GLN A 110 -3.60 0.50 -12.46
N PHE A 111 -4.32 -0.58 -12.13
CA PHE A 111 -5.60 -0.53 -11.42
C PHE A 111 -5.46 0.09 -10.03
N LEU A 112 -4.27 0.06 -9.40
CA LEU A 112 -4.02 0.76 -8.14
C LEU A 112 -4.30 2.28 -8.25
N LEU A 113 -4.17 2.87 -9.44
CA LEU A 113 -4.53 4.28 -9.64
C LEU A 113 -6.03 4.54 -9.49
N VAL A 114 -6.87 3.52 -9.73
CA VAL A 114 -8.32 3.58 -9.47
C VAL A 114 -8.56 3.63 -7.97
N PHE A 115 -7.83 2.83 -7.18
CA PHE A 115 -7.87 2.91 -5.72
C PHE A 115 -7.53 4.33 -5.24
N VAL A 116 -6.42 4.93 -5.70
CA VAL A 116 -6.05 6.32 -5.36
C VAL A 116 -7.14 7.32 -5.77
N ALA A 117 -7.70 7.16 -6.98
CA ALA A 117 -8.75 8.03 -7.48
C ALA A 117 -10.07 7.87 -6.70
N ALA A 118 -10.35 6.71 -6.10
CA ALA A 118 -11.52 6.45 -5.28
C ALA A 118 -11.35 6.96 -3.84
N THR A 119 -10.15 6.84 -3.25
CA THR A 119 -9.88 7.25 -1.86
C THR A 119 -9.89 8.77 -1.67
N ILE A 120 -9.51 9.55 -2.69
CA ILE A 120 -9.53 11.02 -2.62
C ILE A 120 -10.94 11.58 -2.41
N PRO A 121 -11.94 11.30 -3.27
CA PRO A 121 -13.30 11.78 -3.07
C PRO A 121 -13.96 11.16 -1.83
N ALA A 122 -13.66 9.89 -1.51
CA ALA A 122 -14.10 9.26 -0.27
C ALA A 122 -13.60 10.04 0.96
N GLY A 123 -12.33 10.42 0.99
CA GLY A 123 -11.76 11.22 2.08
C GLY A 123 -12.36 12.62 2.18
N ILE A 124 -12.62 13.27 1.05
CA ILE A 124 -13.31 14.58 1.03
C ILE A 124 -14.74 14.42 1.57
N TYR A 125 -15.46 13.38 1.14
CA TYR A 125 -16.83 13.13 1.59
C TYR A 125 -16.91 12.81 3.08
N ALA A 126 -15.99 11.98 3.61
CA ALA A 126 -15.87 11.73 5.05
C ALA A 126 -15.72 13.05 5.83
N LYS A 127 -14.81 13.92 5.38
CA LYS A 127 -14.55 15.21 6.03
C LYS A 127 -15.72 16.18 5.96
N VAL A 128 -16.46 16.20 4.84
CA VAL A 128 -17.54 17.17 4.63
C VAL A 128 -18.87 16.70 5.22
N ALA A 129 -19.22 15.42 5.08
CA ALA A 129 -20.50 14.88 5.53
C ALA A 129 -20.48 14.37 6.98
N TYR A 130 -19.37 13.80 7.43
CA TYR A 130 -19.23 13.18 8.76
C TYR A 130 -18.34 13.98 9.70
N ASN A 131 -17.63 14.99 9.19
CA ASN A 131 -16.68 15.81 9.96
C ASN A 131 -15.58 14.97 10.65
N ASP A 132 -15.20 13.87 10.00
CA ASP A 132 -14.27 12.87 10.51
C ASP A 132 -13.31 12.40 9.39
N ILE A 133 -12.25 11.68 9.77
CA ILE A 133 -11.31 11.07 8.83
C ILE A 133 -11.94 9.85 8.14
N LEU A 134 -11.51 9.55 6.91
CA LEU A 134 -11.99 8.40 6.14
C LEU A 134 -11.93 7.10 6.94
N ALA A 135 -10.83 6.88 7.65
CA ALA A 135 -10.57 5.72 8.51
C ALA A 135 -11.63 5.45 9.59
N ASN A 136 -12.42 6.45 9.98
CA ASN A 136 -13.51 6.31 10.97
C ASN A 136 -14.87 6.04 10.32
N VAL A 137 -15.02 6.25 9.00
CA VAL A 137 -16.28 6.03 8.27
C VAL A 137 -16.23 4.66 7.60
N ASP A 138 -16.48 3.61 8.38
CA ASP A 138 -16.19 2.20 8.03
C ASP A 138 -16.65 1.76 6.63
N TRP A 139 -17.92 1.97 6.26
CA TRP A 139 -18.44 1.53 4.95
C TRP A 139 -17.76 2.23 3.77
N LEU A 140 -17.38 3.49 3.95
CA LEU A 140 -16.73 4.31 2.93
C LEU A 140 -15.24 3.96 2.86
N HIS A 141 -14.61 3.73 4.03
CA HIS A 141 -13.25 3.26 4.19
C HIS A 141 -13.04 1.89 3.53
N GLY A 142 -13.78 0.88 4.00
CA GLY A 142 -13.73 -0.47 3.46
C GLY A 142 -14.13 -0.52 1.99
N GLY A 143 -15.13 0.27 1.58
CA GLY A 143 -15.50 0.42 0.18
C GLY A 143 -14.33 0.90 -0.69
N ALA A 144 -13.62 1.95 -0.26
CA ALA A 144 -12.47 2.47 -0.98
C ALA A 144 -11.28 1.49 -0.97
N GLU A 145 -11.00 0.83 0.14
CA GLU A 145 -9.89 -0.12 0.27
C GLU A 145 -10.12 -1.46 -0.42
N SER A 146 -11.38 -1.83 -0.71
CA SER A 146 -11.69 -3.02 -1.51
C SER A 146 -11.00 -2.98 -2.90
N PHE A 147 -10.79 -1.79 -3.47
CA PHE A 147 -10.06 -1.62 -4.72
C PHE A 147 -8.59 -2.05 -4.61
N LEU A 148 -7.98 -1.93 -3.43
CA LEU A 148 -6.62 -2.41 -3.20
C LEU A 148 -6.56 -3.94 -3.18
N THR A 149 -7.55 -4.59 -2.55
CA THR A 149 -7.71 -6.06 -2.61
C THR A 149 -7.89 -6.52 -4.06
N ILE A 150 -8.78 -5.88 -4.82
CA ILE A 150 -8.97 -6.19 -6.25
C ILE A 150 -7.67 -6.00 -7.04
N THR A 151 -6.91 -4.93 -6.77
CA THR A 151 -5.59 -4.69 -7.39
C THR A 151 -4.66 -5.88 -7.17
N ASN A 152 -4.52 -6.31 -5.91
CA ASN A 152 -3.62 -7.40 -5.54
C ASN A 152 -4.04 -8.72 -6.20
N LEU A 153 -5.34 -9.00 -6.29
CA LEU A 153 -5.85 -10.19 -6.97
C LEU A 153 -5.57 -10.17 -8.49
N ILE A 154 -5.72 -9.02 -9.16
CA ILE A 154 -5.36 -8.89 -10.58
C ILE A 154 -3.86 -9.13 -10.78
N ILE A 155 -3.01 -8.57 -9.91
CA ILE A 155 -1.56 -8.78 -9.96
C ILE A 155 -1.22 -10.26 -9.77
N LEU A 156 -1.83 -10.88 -8.74
CA LEU A 156 -1.66 -12.29 -8.40
C LEU A 156 -2.00 -13.21 -9.57
N LEU A 157 -3.19 -13.04 -10.17
CA LEU A 157 -3.63 -13.81 -11.33
C LEU A 157 -2.69 -13.59 -12.51
N GLY A 158 -2.27 -12.34 -12.76
CA GLY A 158 -1.37 -12.02 -13.84
C GLY A 158 -0.01 -12.71 -13.77
N PHE A 159 0.57 -12.83 -12.58
CA PHE A 159 1.80 -13.60 -12.43
C PHE A 159 1.58 -15.11 -12.36
N LYS A 160 0.45 -15.59 -11.81
CA LYS A 160 0.17 -17.03 -11.67
C LYS A 160 -0.09 -17.73 -13.00
N ASP A 161 -0.80 -17.09 -13.93
CA ASP A 161 -1.07 -17.66 -15.27
C ASP A 161 0.20 -17.91 -16.11
N ASN A 162 1.35 -17.38 -15.67
CA ASN A 162 2.65 -17.52 -16.33
C ASN A 162 3.61 -18.47 -15.58
N ILE A 163 3.16 -19.10 -14.49
CA ILE A 163 3.92 -20.07 -13.70
C ILE A 163 3.09 -21.35 -13.60
N ASP A 164 3.19 -22.22 -14.60
CA ASP A 164 2.66 -23.58 -14.49
C ASP A 164 3.82 -24.58 -14.69
N GLY A 165 4.23 -25.24 -13.61
CA GLY A 165 5.15 -26.39 -13.71
C GLY A 165 6.01 -26.73 -12.50
N SER A 166 6.73 -25.80 -11.87
CA SER A 166 7.91 -26.22 -11.06
C SER A 166 7.81 -26.12 -9.54
N ASN A 167 6.89 -25.35 -8.93
CA ASN A 167 6.90 -25.17 -7.47
C ASN A 167 5.54 -25.16 -6.76
N LYS A 168 4.62 -26.04 -7.18
CA LYS A 168 3.37 -26.33 -6.43
C LYS A 168 3.64 -26.79 -4.99
N LYS A 169 4.86 -27.21 -4.62
CA LYS A 169 5.18 -27.83 -3.32
C LYS A 169 5.43 -26.82 -2.21
N GLU A 170 6.11 -25.70 -2.50
CA GLU A 170 6.49 -24.72 -1.48
C GLU A 170 5.36 -23.75 -1.13
N SER A 171 4.61 -23.27 -2.13
CA SER A 171 3.37 -22.50 -1.91
C SER A 171 2.34 -23.32 -1.14
N ARG A 172 2.22 -24.63 -1.41
CA ARG A 172 1.38 -25.55 -0.62
C ARG A 172 1.86 -25.68 0.83
N ASN A 173 3.15 -25.64 1.10
CA ASN A 173 3.69 -25.71 2.46
C ASN A 173 3.48 -24.40 3.23
N LEU A 174 3.65 -23.24 2.59
CA LEU A 174 3.33 -21.94 3.19
C LEU A 174 1.83 -21.81 3.46
N LEU A 175 1.00 -22.23 2.51
CA LEU A 175 -0.45 -22.24 2.66
C LEU A 175 -0.94 -23.31 3.64
N ALA A 176 -0.25 -24.44 3.78
CA ALA A 176 -0.55 -25.42 4.83
C ALA A 176 -0.18 -24.88 6.22
N LYS A 177 0.95 -24.17 6.34
CA LYS A 177 1.33 -23.48 7.59
C LYS A 177 0.35 -22.36 7.93
N SER A 178 -0.10 -21.58 6.95
CA SER A 178 -1.12 -20.54 7.16
C SER A 178 -2.50 -21.15 7.44
N ALA A 179 -2.87 -22.25 6.80
CA ALA A 179 -4.09 -22.99 7.09
C ALA A 179 -4.08 -23.62 8.49
N LEU A 180 -2.94 -24.13 8.97
CA LEU A 180 -2.79 -24.58 10.36
C LEU A 180 -2.91 -23.40 11.34
N GLY A 181 -2.29 -22.27 11.02
CA GLY A 181 -2.43 -21.02 11.79
C GLY A 181 -3.88 -20.52 11.80
N ALA A 182 -4.57 -20.54 10.66
CA ALA A 182 -5.98 -20.20 10.55
C ALA A 182 -6.87 -21.25 11.21
N SER A 183 -6.51 -22.53 11.22
CA SER A 183 -7.25 -23.55 11.95
C SER A 183 -7.15 -23.31 13.45
N LEU A 184 -5.97 -22.95 13.96
CA LEU A 184 -5.75 -22.57 15.36
C LEU A 184 -6.46 -21.27 15.72
N LEU A 185 -6.41 -20.25 14.87
CA LEU A 185 -7.11 -18.98 15.06
C LEU A 185 -8.63 -19.16 14.94
N ALA A 186 -9.12 -20.06 14.07
CA ALA A 186 -10.53 -20.38 13.92
C ALA A 186 -11.02 -21.19 15.11
N TRP A 187 -10.22 -22.13 15.61
CA TRP A 187 -10.51 -22.84 16.85
C TRP A 187 -10.55 -21.88 18.03
N ALA A 188 -9.57 -20.97 18.14
CA ALA A 188 -9.57 -19.93 19.15
C ALA A 188 -10.84 -19.06 19.01
N ALA A 189 -11.14 -18.54 17.82
CA ALA A 189 -12.34 -17.74 17.56
C ALA A 189 -13.63 -18.49 17.86
N LEU A 190 -13.74 -19.78 17.51
CA LEU A 190 -14.91 -20.62 17.77
C LEU A 190 -15.07 -20.92 19.27
N VAL A 191 -13.97 -21.17 19.97
CA VAL A 191 -13.94 -21.29 21.44
C VAL A 191 -14.37 -19.97 22.08
N PHE A 192 -13.92 -18.81 21.58
CA PHE A 192 -14.32 -17.50 22.09
C PHE A 192 -15.80 -17.18 21.79
N LEU A 193 -16.32 -17.54 20.61
CA LEU A 193 -17.73 -17.33 20.24
C LEU A 193 -18.70 -18.24 21.01
N GLY A 194 -18.24 -19.41 21.46
CA GLY A 194 -19.04 -20.38 22.23
C GLY A 194 -18.86 -20.32 23.75
N SER A 195 -17.93 -19.50 24.25
CA SER A 195 -17.63 -19.40 25.69
C SER A 195 -18.45 -18.26 26.33
N PRO A 196 -18.95 -18.41 27.57
CA PRO A 196 -19.73 -17.37 28.27
C PRO A 196 -18.85 -16.21 28.78
N ILE A 197 -17.80 -15.86 28.03
CA ILE A 197 -16.85 -14.81 28.38
C ILE A 197 -17.40 -13.50 27.81
N THR A 198 -17.81 -12.61 28.69
CA THR A 198 -18.14 -11.24 28.31
C THR A 198 -16.86 -10.50 27.94
N PRO A 199 -16.81 -9.74 26.83
CA PRO A 199 -15.66 -8.91 26.52
C PRO A 199 -15.37 -7.94 27.66
N ALA A 200 -14.09 -7.65 27.89
CA ALA A 200 -13.67 -6.70 28.93
C ALA A 200 -14.10 -5.26 28.59
N HIS A 201 -14.24 -4.96 27.30
CA HIS A 201 -14.57 -3.64 26.79
C HIS A 201 -15.76 -3.66 25.83
N ALA A 202 -16.49 -2.54 25.81
CA ALA A 202 -17.45 -2.27 24.75
C ALA A 202 -16.72 -1.87 23.46
N GLN A 203 -17.32 -2.18 22.31
CA GLN A 203 -16.75 -1.83 21.02
C GLN A 203 -16.70 -0.32 20.81
N PRO A 204 -15.53 0.26 20.49
CA PRO A 204 -15.41 1.68 20.14
C PRO A 204 -16.15 2.02 18.84
N GLY A 205 -16.69 3.25 18.75
CA GLY A 205 -17.43 3.70 17.57
C GLY A 205 -16.58 3.81 16.29
N ASN A 206 -15.26 3.86 16.43
CA ASN A 206 -14.29 3.90 15.34
C ASN A 206 -13.59 2.54 15.11
N ALA A 207 -14.09 1.46 15.71
CA ALA A 207 -13.64 0.11 15.39
C ALA A 207 -14.10 -0.28 13.99
N LEU A 208 -13.18 -0.80 13.18
CA LEU A 208 -13.50 -1.34 11.86
C LEU A 208 -14.45 -2.53 11.95
N SER A 209 -15.37 -2.65 11.00
CA SER A 209 -16.20 -3.83 10.86
C SER A 209 -15.39 -5.06 10.43
N VAL A 210 -15.97 -6.25 10.60
CA VAL A 210 -15.35 -7.51 10.16
C VAL A 210 -15.03 -7.49 8.67
N LEU A 211 -15.92 -6.92 7.84
CA LEU A 211 -15.69 -6.84 6.39
C LEU A 211 -14.49 -5.95 6.05
N THR A 212 -14.36 -4.81 6.72
CA THR A 212 -13.23 -3.91 6.52
C THR A 212 -11.92 -4.54 7.02
N TRP A 213 -11.96 -5.29 8.13
CA TRP A 213 -10.82 -6.10 8.56
C TRP A 213 -10.45 -7.20 7.55
N ILE A 214 -11.43 -7.83 6.90
CA ILE A 214 -11.16 -8.83 5.85
C ILE A 214 -10.36 -8.21 4.72
N ILE A 215 -10.74 -7.01 4.26
CA ILE A 215 -10.05 -6.27 3.19
C ILE A 215 -8.60 -5.94 3.58
N HIS A 216 -8.36 -5.49 4.82
CA HIS A 216 -7.01 -5.19 5.30
C HIS A 216 -6.13 -6.44 5.41
N VAL A 217 -6.66 -7.49 6.03
CA VAL A 217 -5.90 -8.72 6.26
C VAL A 217 -5.63 -9.42 4.93
N SER A 218 -6.65 -9.52 4.06
CA SER A 218 -6.50 -10.17 2.76
C SER A 218 -5.48 -9.44 1.91
N SER A 219 -5.53 -8.11 1.83
CA SER A 219 -4.57 -7.35 1.03
C SER A 219 -3.12 -7.52 1.50
N LEU A 220 -2.86 -7.61 2.81
CA LEU A 220 -1.51 -7.94 3.33
C LEU A 220 -1.05 -9.33 2.91
N ILE A 221 -1.93 -10.34 3.04
CA ILE A 221 -1.61 -11.73 2.70
C ILE A 221 -1.40 -11.87 1.19
N GLU A 222 -2.29 -11.31 0.37
CA GLU A 222 -2.21 -11.32 -1.09
C GLU A 222 -0.90 -10.69 -1.57
N TRP A 223 -0.49 -9.58 -0.96
CA TRP A 223 0.78 -8.93 -1.29
C TRP A 223 1.98 -9.85 -0.99
N LEU A 224 1.98 -10.58 0.13
CA LEU A 224 3.02 -11.57 0.44
C LEU A 224 3.05 -12.73 -0.57
N VAL A 225 1.87 -13.19 -1.02
CA VAL A 225 1.78 -14.23 -2.06
C VAL A 225 2.33 -13.72 -3.39
N VAL A 226 2.00 -12.49 -3.79
CA VAL A 226 2.56 -11.87 -4.99
C VAL A 226 4.09 -11.76 -4.89
N MET A 227 4.62 -11.36 -3.73
CA MET A 227 6.06 -11.31 -3.48
C MET A 227 6.75 -12.67 -3.68
N ASP A 228 6.11 -13.77 -3.25
CA ASP A 228 6.59 -15.15 -3.48
C ASP A 228 6.66 -15.50 -4.96
N ILE A 229 5.59 -15.21 -5.69
CA ILE A 229 5.49 -15.52 -7.11
C ILE A 229 6.50 -14.70 -7.93
N ILE A 230 6.70 -13.42 -7.59
CA ILE A 230 7.72 -12.57 -8.23
C ILE A 230 9.13 -13.10 -7.95
N TRP A 231 9.40 -13.63 -6.75
CA TRP A 231 10.68 -14.26 -6.44
C TRP A 231 10.90 -15.50 -7.29
N ASP A 232 9.90 -16.37 -7.40
CA ASP A 232 9.97 -17.58 -8.23
C ASP A 232 10.14 -17.25 -9.72
N ARG A 233 9.56 -16.15 -10.20
CA ARG A 233 9.77 -15.65 -11.56
C ARG A 233 11.24 -15.41 -11.88
N ALA A 234 12.06 -14.99 -10.90
CA ALA A 234 13.49 -14.81 -11.11
C ALA A 234 14.16 -16.13 -11.53
N GLN A 235 13.75 -17.23 -10.92
CA GLN A 235 14.28 -18.56 -11.22
C GLN A 235 13.77 -19.08 -12.56
N LEU A 236 12.48 -18.87 -12.86
CA LEU A 236 11.86 -19.32 -14.11
C LEU A 236 12.41 -18.60 -15.34
N THR A 237 12.67 -17.31 -15.22
CA THR A 237 13.20 -16.47 -16.32
C THR A 237 14.72 -16.46 -16.37
N GLY A 238 15.40 -17.01 -15.35
CA GLY A 238 16.85 -16.87 -15.18
C GLY A 238 17.31 -15.44 -14.88
N ASN A 239 16.38 -14.51 -14.65
CA ASN A 239 16.66 -13.10 -14.41
C ASN A 239 16.54 -12.76 -12.91
N GLU A 240 17.68 -12.85 -12.22
CA GLU A 240 17.84 -12.57 -10.79
C GLU A 240 17.37 -11.17 -10.36
N LYS A 241 17.26 -10.23 -11.31
CA LYS A 241 16.80 -8.86 -11.01
C LYS A 241 15.35 -8.81 -10.53
N TRP A 242 14.54 -9.82 -10.85
CA TRP A 242 13.18 -9.98 -10.29
C TRP A 242 13.19 -10.14 -8.76
N LYS A 243 14.20 -10.81 -8.17
CA LYS A 243 14.36 -10.86 -6.71
C LYS A 243 14.52 -9.46 -6.12
N GLY A 244 15.19 -8.57 -6.86
CA GLY A 244 15.32 -7.16 -6.51
C GLY A 244 13.99 -6.41 -6.42
N LEU A 245 12.98 -6.82 -7.20
CA LEU A 245 11.62 -6.27 -7.10
C LEU A 245 10.95 -6.73 -5.80
N THR A 246 11.05 -8.01 -5.45
CA THR A 246 10.54 -8.53 -4.18
C THR A 246 11.11 -7.78 -2.97
N TRP A 247 12.43 -7.54 -2.94
CA TRP A 247 13.05 -6.71 -1.90
C TRP A 247 12.51 -5.28 -1.89
N GLY A 248 12.29 -4.69 -3.07
CA GLY A 248 11.73 -3.36 -3.22
C GLY A 248 10.26 -3.22 -2.77
N MET A 249 9.54 -4.33 -2.60
CA MET A 249 8.13 -4.36 -2.17
C MET A 249 7.98 -4.40 -0.63
N ILE A 250 9.04 -4.68 0.13
CA ILE A 250 8.98 -4.78 1.60
C ILE A 250 8.50 -3.48 2.26
N PRO A 251 8.98 -2.28 1.88
CA PRO A 251 8.49 -1.04 2.50
C PRO A 251 6.98 -0.84 2.34
N LEU A 252 6.40 -1.25 1.19
CA LEU A 252 4.94 -1.18 0.97
C LEU A 252 4.18 -2.17 1.86
N HIS A 253 4.71 -3.37 2.06
CA HIS A 253 4.11 -4.32 3.00
C HIS A 253 4.13 -3.76 4.44
N THR A 254 5.26 -3.20 4.88
CA THR A 254 5.36 -2.55 6.19
C THR A 254 4.45 -1.32 6.31
N SER A 255 4.24 -0.58 5.21
CA SER A 255 3.24 0.48 5.14
C SER A 255 1.83 -0.04 5.43
N GLY A 256 1.41 -1.15 4.82
CA GLY A 256 0.12 -1.78 5.12
C GLY A 256 0.00 -2.25 6.58
N LEU A 257 1.08 -2.77 7.17
CA LEU A 257 1.11 -3.16 8.60
C LEU A 257 0.91 -1.95 9.53
N LEU A 258 1.42 -0.78 9.16
CA LEU A 258 1.20 0.45 9.92
C LEU A 258 -0.27 0.88 9.92
N ALA A 259 -0.93 0.81 8.76
CA ALA A 259 -2.36 1.08 8.65
C ALA A 259 -3.17 0.13 9.54
N CYS A 260 -2.93 -1.18 9.41
CA CYS A 260 -3.60 -2.19 10.21
C CYS A 260 -3.36 -2.02 11.71
N THR A 261 -2.14 -1.61 12.10
CA THR A 261 -1.80 -1.34 13.49
C THR A 261 -2.55 -0.10 14.00
N PHE A 262 -2.62 0.98 13.22
CA PHE A 262 -3.42 2.15 13.59
C PHE A 262 -4.89 1.78 13.86
N HIS A 263 -5.47 0.92 13.02
CA HIS A 263 -6.84 0.40 13.20
C HIS A 263 -6.98 -0.57 14.38
N LEU A 264 -5.95 -1.36 14.68
CA LEU A 264 -5.93 -2.26 15.85
C LEU A 264 -6.12 -1.47 17.16
N PHE A 265 -5.56 -0.26 17.22
CA PHE A 265 -5.67 0.68 18.33
C PHE A 265 -6.79 1.71 18.13
N PHE A 266 -7.81 1.36 17.34
CA PHE A 266 -8.99 2.18 17.12
C PHE A 266 -8.65 3.63 16.74
N ASN A 267 -7.75 3.80 15.76
CA ASN A 267 -7.42 5.11 15.18
C ASN A 267 -7.04 6.18 16.22
N ALA A 268 -6.40 5.77 17.33
CA ALA A 268 -6.10 6.66 18.44
C ALA A 268 -5.18 7.82 17.99
N PRO A 269 -5.50 9.09 18.31
CA PRO A 269 -4.71 10.25 17.87
C PRO A 269 -3.23 10.24 18.30
N VAL A 270 -2.92 9.58 19.42
CA VAL A 270 -1.53 9.40 19.89
C VAL A 270 -0.67 8.60 18.90
N LEU A 271 -1.30 7.85 18.00
CA LEU A 271 -0.67 7.02 16.97
C LEU A 271 -0.69 7.66 15.57
N ASP A 272 -1.10 8.93 15.42
CA ASP A 272 -0.96 9.69 14.17
C ASP A 272 0.44 9.58 13.52
N PRO A 273 1.57 9.51 14.27
CA PRO A 273 2.89 9.28 13.67
C PRO A 273 2.98 7.99 12.83
N LEU A 274 2.19 6.96 13.11
CA LEU A 274 2.15 5.74 12.31
C LEU A 274 1.63 6.01 10.90
N VAL A 275 0.63 6.88 10.75
CA VAL A 275 0.06 7.28 9.46
C VAL A 275 1.09 8.07 8.65
N THR A 276 1.85 8.95 9.29
CA THR A 276 2.97 9.65 8.63
C THR A 276 4.05 8.67 8.17
N MET A 277 4.39 7.68 9.01
CA MET A 277 5.38 6.66 8.66
C MET A 277 4.88 5.72 7.56
N GLN A 278 3.58 5.40 7.54
CA GLN A 278 2.92 4.69 6.45
C GLN A 278 3.08 5.45 5.12
N ALA A 279 2.82 6.76 5.12
CA ALA A 279 3.02 7.60 3.94
C ALA A 279 4.49 7.62 3.49
N ALA A 280 5.42 7.74 4.43
CA ALA A 280 6.86 7.72 4.16
C ALA A 280 7.31 6.38 3.55
N LEU A 281 6.90 5.25 4.13
CA LEU A 281 7.22 3.92 3.62
C LEU A 281 6.54 3.63 2.27
N THR A 282 5.37 4.21 2.01
CA THR A 282 4.74 4.17 0.68
C THR A 282 5.61 4.89 -0.35
N CYS A 283 6.08 6.10 -0.03
CA CYS A 283 6.97 6.85 -0.92
C CYS A 283 8.30 6.12 -1.16
N ILE A 284 8.91 5.60 -0.10
CA ILE A 284 10.15 4.80 -0.19
C ILE A 284 9.91 3.55 -1.02
N GLY A 285 8.83 2.82 -0.73
CA GLY A 285 8.46 1.58 -1.40
C GLY A 285 8.20 1.75 -2.89
N ASN A 286 7.46 2.79 -3.28
CA ASN A 286 7.26 3.13 -4.69
C ASN A 286 8.60 3.47 -5.37
N THR A 287 9.51 4.14 -4.66
CA THR A 287 10.84 4.47 -5.16
C THR A 287 11.72 3.23 -5.33
N THR A 288 11.72 2.31 -4.37
CA THR A 288 12.48 1.07 -4.43
C THR A 288 11.94 0.12 -5.50
N MET A 289 10.61 0.01 -5.63
CA MET A 289 9.98 -0.72 -6.73
C MET A 289 10.34 -0.13 -8.09
N TRP A 290 10.30 1.19 -8.24
CA TRP A 290 10.71 1.85 -9.48
C TRP A 290 12.17 1.53 -9.83
N TYR A 291 13.07 1.70 -8.87
CA TYR A 291 14.49 1.39 -9.06
C TYR A 291 14.71 -0.08 -9.42
N ALA A 292 13.98 -1.01 -8.77
CA ALA A 292 14.04 -2.42 -9.10
C ALA A 292 13.52 -2.72 -10.51
N ALA A 293 12.32 -2.26 -10.85
CA ALA A 293 11.72 -2.47 -12.16
C ALA A 293 12.58 -1.91 -13.30
N ARG A 294 13.23 -0.77 -13.09
CA ARG A 294 14.13 -0.16 -14.08
C ARG A 294 15.37 -1.01 -14.37
N ARG A 295 15.78 -1.87 -13.44
CA ARG A 295 16.94 -2.77 -13.61
C ARG A 295 16.56 -4.05 -14.35
N ILE A 296 15.31 -4.52 -14.25
CA ILE A 296 14.86 -5.83 -14.79
C ILE A 296 15.24 -6.06 -16.26
N PRO A 297 15.15 -5.09 -17.19
CA PRO A 297 15.53 -5.34 -18.58
C PRO A 297 16.96 -5.90 -18.72
N ASP A 298 17.08 -7.08 -19.33
CA ASP A 298 18.31 -7.62 -19.91
C ASP A 298 17.98 -8.15 -21.31
N GLY A 299 18.24 -7.32 -22.33
CA GLY A 299 17.97 -7.66 -23.74
C GLY A 299 18.77 -8.85 -24.28
N ARG A 300 19.70 -9.44 -23.52
CA ARG A 300 20.53 -10.59 -23.95
C ARG A 300 19.95 -11.95 -23.52
N ALA A 301 19.36 -12.05 -22.34
CA ALA A 301 18.78 -13.30 -21.84
C ALA A 301 17.47 -13.68 -22.57
N ASN A 302 16.64 -12.68 -22.90
CA ASN A 302 15.37 -12.90 -23.59
C ASN A 302 15.53 -13.35 -25.05
N GLU A 303 16.63 -13.00 -25.72
CA GLU A 303 16.85 -13.40 -27.11
C GLU A 303 17.37 -14.83 -27.22
N GLU A 304 18.30 -15.24 -26.35
CA GLU A 304 18.75 -16.63 -26.25
C GLU A 304 17.63 -17.56 -25.75
N THR A 305 16.82 -17.11 -24.79
CA THR A 305 15.67 -17.87 -24.30
C THR A 305 14.55 -17.98 -25.35
N ARG A 306 14.24 -16.89 -26.09
CA ARG A 306 13.29 -16.97 -27.24
C ARG A 306 13.80 -17.91 -28.33
N LYS A 307 15.10 -17.90 -28.63
CA LYS A 307 15.73 -18.81 -29.60
C LYS A 307 15.75 -20.26 -29.10
N ALA A 308 15.92 -20.50 -27.81
CA ALA A 308 15.88 -21.82 -27.19
C ALA A 308 14.45 -22.40 -27.12
N VAL A 309 13.43 -21.57 -26.91
CA VAL A 309 12.02 -21.99 -26.92
C VAL A 309 11.54 -22.22 -28.36
N SER A 310 11.88 -21.33 -29.31
CA SER A 310 11.51 -21.53 -30.72
C SER A 310 12.22 -22.72 -31.37
N SER A 311 13.37 -23.16 -30.85
CA SER A 311 14.04 -24.38 -31.31
C SER A 311 13.46 -25.64 -30.68
N ARG A 312 12.88 -25.57 -29.47
CA ARG A 312 12.14 -26.68 -28.86
C ARG A 312 10.76 -26.90 -29.50
N ASP A 313 10.05 -25.82 -29.84
CA ASP A 313 8.74 -25.92 -30.51
C ASP A 313 8.81 -26.49 -31.93
N ASN A 314 9.99 -26.42 -32.58
CA ASN A 314 10.18 -27.01 -33.90
C ASN A 314 10.44 -28.54 -33.87
N ASP A 315 10.76 -29.11 -32.70
CA ASP A 315 11.03 -30.55 -32.55
C ASP A 315 9.87 -31.35 -31.93
N GLU A 316 8.96 -30.71 -31.18
CA GLU A 316 7.75 -31.37 -30.64
C GLU A 316 6.48 -30.90 -31.39
N THR A 317 6.26 -31.44 -32.59
CA THR A 317 4.89 -31.56 -33.15
C THR A 317 4.13 -32.65 -32.39
N GLY A 318 3.80 -32.36 -31.13
CA GLY A 318 3.01 -33.21 -30.27
C GLY A 318 2.00 -32.35 -29.54
N ILE A 319 0.79 -32.24 -30.07
CA ILE A 319 -0.35 -31.67 -29.35
C ILE A 319 -0.53 -32.50 -28.07
N ARG A 320 0.01 -32.02 -26.96
CA ARG A 320 -0.30 -32.56 -25.64
C ARG A 320 -1.65 -31.97 -25.23
N PRO A 321 -2.63 -32.79 -24.83
CA PRO A 321 -3.90 -32.29 -24.33
C PRO A 321 -3.64 -31.32 -23.19
N ILE A 322 -4.36 -30.19 -23.17
CA ILE A 322 -4.45 -29.30 -22.01
C ILE A 322 -5.06 -30.13 -20.88
N GLU A 323 -4.19 -30.75 -20.09
CA GLU A 323 -4.59 -31.47 -18.89
C GLU A 323 -5.06 -30.41 -17.90
N ASN A 324 -6.38 -30.35 -17.74
CA ASN A 324 -7.09 -29.34 -16.98
C ASN A 324 -6.70 -29.44 -15.49
N SER A 325 -5.61 -28.80 -15.09
CA SER A 325 -5.19 -28.66 -13.68
C SER A 325 -5.97 -27.53 -13.00
N GLY A 326 -7.31 -27.56 -13.16
CA GLY A 326 -8.24 -26.53 -12.69
C GLY A 326 -8.38 -26.40 -11.16
N SER A 327 -7.58 -27.10 -10.36
CA SER A 327 -7.70 -27.11 -8.89
C SER A 327 -6.65 -26.27 -8.12
N SER A 328 -5.65 -25.68 -8.78
CA SER A 328 -4.54 -25.02 -8.06
C SER A 328 -4.76 -23.54 -7.72
N ALA A 329 -5.38 -22.76 -8.61
CA ALA A 329 -5.58 -21.32 -8.40
C ALA A 329 -6.71 -21.01 -7.41
N THR A 330 -7.83 -21.70 -7.61
CA THR A 330 -9.01 -21.60 -6.77
C THR A 330 -8.71 -22.07 -5.34
N GLU A 331 -7.97 -23.16 -5.16
CA GLU A 331 -7.62 -23.68 -3.83
C GLU A 331 -6.73 -22.71 -3.04
N ASP A 332 -5.72 -22.11 -3.67
CA ASP A 332 -4.84 -21.14 -3.01
C ASP A 332 -5.60 -19.86 -2.63
N LEU A 333 -6.49 -19.37 -3.51
CA LEU A 333 -7.35 -18.22 -3.24
C LEU A 333 -8.36 -18.50 -2.13
N ILE A 334 -8.94 -19.70 -2.10
CA ILE A 334 -9.84 -20.14 -1.01
C ILE A 334 -9.08 -20.15 0.32
N LYS A 335 -7.85 -20.66 0.35
CA LYS A 335 -7.04 -20.66 1.58
C LYS A 335 -6.72 -19.25 2.06
N VAL A 336 -6.31 -18.35 1.16
CA VAL A 336 -6.09 -16.93 1.50
C VAL A 336 -7.38 -16.31 2.04
N GLY A 337 -8.53 -16.57 1.41
CA GLY A 337 -9.83 -16.10 1.86
C GLY A 337 -10.19 -16.60 3.27
N VAL A 338 -10.06 -17.90 3.53
CA VAL A 338 -10.35 -18.50 4.84
C VAL A 338 -9.44 -17.93 5.92
N VAL A 339 -8.12 -17.87 5.66
CA VAL A 339 -7.15 -17.30 6.62
C VAL A 339 -7.50 -15.85 6.94
N SER A 340 -7.87 -15.07 5.91
CA SER A 340 -8.24 -13.66 6.07
C SER A 340 -9.48 -13.52 6.96
N VAL A 341 -10.56 -14.25 6.65
CA VAL A 341 -11.80 -14.22 7.45
C VAL A 341 -11.53 -14.56 8.92
N VAL A 342 -10.80 -15.64 9.16
CA VAL A 342 -10.50 -16.09 10.52
C VAL A 342 -9.65 -15.07 11.28
N ALA A 343 -8.58 -14.58 10.67
CA ALA A 343 -7.72 -13.59 11.30
C ALA A 343 -8.47 -12.27 11.55
N SER A 344 -9.34 -11.85 10.64
CA SER A 344 -10.19 -10.66 10.80
C SER A 344 -11.20 -10.81 11.94
N LEU A 345 -11.85 -11.97 12.07
CA LEU A 345 -12.72 -12.27 13.21
C LEU A 345 -11.96 -12.22 14.53
N PHE A 346 -10.75 -12.80 14.56
CA PHE A 346 -9.88 -12.77 15.73
C PHE A 346 -9.46 -11.34 16.09
N LEU A 347 -9.06 -10.52 15.12
CA LEU A 347 -8.67 -9.13 15.37
C LEU A 347 -9.87 -8.29 15.84
N HIS A 348 -11.01 -8.43 15.17
CA HIS A 348 -12.21 -7.65 15.48
C HIS A 348 -12.77 -7.96 16.86
N TYR A 349 -12.96 -9.24 17.20
CA TYR A 349 -13.55 -9.62 18.48
C TYR A 349 -12.50 -9.78 19.60
N GLY A 350 -11.31 -10.28 19.26
CA GLY A 350 -10.25 -10.55 20.23
C GLY A 350 -9.70 -9.29 20.89
N THR A 351 -9.64 -8.16 20.17
CA THR A 351 -9.17 -6.87 20.74
C THR A 351 -10.00 -6.41 21.93
N LEU A 352 -11.30 -6.74 21.99
CA LEU A 352 -12.18 -6.34 23.09
C LEU A 352 -11.88 -7.03 24.42
N PHE A 353 -11.10 -8.12 24.40
CA PHE A 353 -10.72 -8.89 25.58
C PHE A 353 -9.42 -8.40 26.25
N PHE A 354 -8.70 -7.47 25.62
CA PHE A 354 -7.43 -6.97 26.13
C PHE A 354 -7.52 -5.46 26.41
N ASP A 355 -6.76 -4.99 27.40
CA ASP A 355 -6.69 -3.57 27.76
C ASP A 355 -5.79 -2.78 26.77
N PHE A 356 -4.76 -3.43 26.22
CA PHE A 356 -3.73 -2.75 25.44
C PHE A 356 -4.24 -1.96 24.21
N PRO A 357 -5.29 -2.39 23.47
CA PRO A 357 -5.83 -1.61 22.36
C PRO A 357 -6.45 -0.28 22.80
N PHE A 358 -6.91 -0.21 24.06
CA PHE A 358 -7.53 0.96 24.70
C PHE A 358 -6.51 1.86 25.40
N GLU A 359 -5.29 1.35 25.62
CA GLU A 359 -4.15 2.10 26.16
C GLU A 359 -3.01 2.21 25.13
N PRO A 360 -3.25 2.90 23.99
CA PRO A 360 -2.31 2.95 22.89
C PRO A 360 -1.01 3.67 23.29
N THR A 361 0.11 2.98 23.11
CA THR A 361 1.44 3.58 23.21
C THR A 361 2.22 3.35 21.93
N LEU A 362 3.00 4.35 21.52
CA LEU A 362 3.80 4.26 20.29
C LEU A 362 4.77 3.06 20.33
N PRO A 363 5.51 2.76 21.42
CA PRO A 363 6.40 1.59 21.45
C PRO A 363 5.67 0.26 21.23
N LEU A 364 4.50 0.09 21.84
CA LEU A 364 3.70 -1.12 21.68
C LEU A 364 3.21 -1.25 20.24
N ALA A 365 2.65 -0.18 19.68
CA ALA A 365 2.19 -0.19 18.29
C ALA A 365 3.34 -0.49 17.31
N MET A 366 4.52 0.09 17.54
CA MET A 366 5.71 -0.21 16.73
C MET A 366 6.13 -1.68 16.83
N ALA A 367 5.95 -2.35 17.96
CA ALA A 367 6.22 -3.79 18.09
C ALA A 367 5.32 -4.63 17.17
N PHE A 368 4.02 -4.30 17.07
CA PHE A 368 3.07 -4.93 16.15
C PHE A 368 3.46 -4.76 14.67
N VAL A 369 4.28 -3.77 14.34
CA VAL A 369 4.77 -3.52 12.96
C VAL A 369 6.13 -4.19 12.72
N PHE A 370 7.07 -4.01 13.65
CA PHE A 370 8.44 -4.46 13.49
C PHE A 370 8.57 -5.97 13.51
N VAL A 371 7.84 -6.68 14.37
CA VAL A 371 7.90 -8.14 14.46
C VAL A 371 7.51 -8.81 13.13
N PRO A 372 6.33 -8.56 12.54
CA PRO A 372 5.97 -9.15 11.25
C PRO A 372 6.85 -8.64 10.10
N THR A 373 7.32 -7.39 10.15
CA THR A 373 8.28 -6.87 9.16
C THR A 373 9.61 -7.63 9.22
N ALA A 374 10.16 -7.85 10.41
CA ALA A 374 11.39 -8.61 10.60
C ALA A 374 11.22 -10.07 10.18
N ALA A 375 10.06 -10.68 10.44
CA ALA A 375 9.74 -12.01 9.94
C ALA A 375 9.71 -12.07 8.40
N ASN A 376 9.09 -11.08 7.75
CA ASN A 376 9.07 -10.97 6.29
C ASN A 376 10.49 -10.81 5.72
N VAL A 377 11.30 -9.89 6.26
CA VAL A 377 12.71 -9.72 5.87
C VAL A 377 13.50 -11.01 6.05
N SER A 378 13.35 -11.66 7.21
CA SER A 378 14.06 -12.90 7.54
C SER A 378 13.74 -14.03 6.57
N LYS A 379 12.47 -14.15 6.14
CA LYS A 379 12.05 -15.11 5.11
C LYS A 379 12.88 -14.94 3.83
N TRP A 380 13.03 -13.71 3.34
CA TRP A 380 13.79 -13.44 2.11
C TRP A 380 15.30 -13.62 2.27
N VAL A 381 15.85 -13.28 3.44
CA VAL A 381 17.27 -13.55 3.75
C VAL A 381 17.55 -15.05 3.75
N LEU A 382 16.66 -15.86 4.32
CA LEU A 382 16.82 -17.31 4.31
C LEU A 382 16.69 -17.88 2.90
N ARG A 383 15.68 -17.41 2.15
CA ARG A 383 15.45 -17.85 0.77
C ARG A 383 16.59 -17.47 -0.18
N SER A 384 17.24 -16.33 0.04
CA SER A 384 18.41 -15.89 -0.75
C SER A 384 19.66 -16.71 -0.48
N ARG A 385 19.74 -17.44 0.64
CA ARG A 385 20.87 -18.33 0.96
C ARG A 385 20.69 -19.72 0.38
N SER A 386 19.45 -20.13 0.11
CA SER A 386 19.10 -21.45 -0.42
C SER A 386 18.97 -21.48 -1.95
N SER A 387 18.89 -20.33 -2.62
CA SER A 387 18.85 -20.17 -4.08
C SER A 387 20.19 -19.64 -4.58
#